data_AF-A0A937UM14-F1
#
_entry.id   AF-A0A937UM14-F1
#
_cell.length_a   1.000
_cell.length_b   1.000
_cell.length_c   1.000
_cell.angle_alpha   90.00
_cell.angle_beta   90.00
_cell.angle_gamma   90.00
#
_symmetry.space_group_name_H-M   'P 1'
#
loop_
_entity.id
_entity.type
_entity.pdbx_description
1 polymer ?
#
loop_
_entity_poly.entity_id
_entity_poly.type
_entity_poly.pdbx_seq_one_letter_code
_entity_poly.pdbx_strand_id
1 'polypeptide(L)'
;MLNEAIRNHKIKIVVDKGDDRIKSIIAWLSRIEKSGCTITEFFKKYNVPFSCSQYYLYKSRLKEFGESGLRDKRSEGGNRKLTTESEAFVAGCVDSNSDISLQWIQEALSKRFSVTLSPSGVTRLLQRLNPDRQNRARGRRREYEHEVEPKHNSCGGFELIVALAYHLGWPQMTADAIKKSVKSLKRTKAFRYAEGSFDKEGRDKFGRFTAQYNQREDVRKSRFESITEKRRQKNWKSMN
;
A
#
# COMPACT_ATOMS: atom_id res chain seq x y z
N MET A 1 -22.45 33.40 -48.21
CA MET A 1 -21.33 32.63 -47.59
C MET A 1 -21.83 31.64 -46.53
N LEU A 2 -22.84 30.82 -46.83
CA LEU A 2 -23.36 29.79 -45.91
C LEU A 2 -23.31 28.37 -46.50
N ASN A 3 -22.73 28.19 -47.70
CA ASN A 3 -22.82 26.95 -48.49
C ASN A 3 -21.49 26.19 -48.65
N GLU A 4 -20.44 26.56 -47.91
CA GLU A 4 -19.16 25.84 -47.90
C GLU A 4 -18.83 25.16 -46.56
N ALA A 5 -19.52 25.52 -45.46
CA ALA A 5 -19.26 24.92 -44.15
C ALA A 5 -19.89 23.52 -43.95
N ILE A 6 -20.82 23.10 -44.82
CA ILE A 6 -21.55 21.83 -44.67
C ILE A 6 -20.82 20.64 -45.32
N ARG A 7 -19.76 20.88 -46.13
CA ARG A 7 -19.08 19.83 -46.90
C ARG A 7 -18.03 19.01 -46.13
N ASN A 8 -17.64 19.39 -44.91
CA ASN A 8 -16.54 18.75 -44.17
C ASN A 8 -16.94 18.06 -42.85
N HIS A 9 -18.22 17.92 -42.54
CA HIS A 9 -18.62 17.00 -41.47
C HIS A 9 -18.67 15.57 -42.01
N LYS A 10 -17.54 14.87 -41.94
CA LYS A 10 -17.52 13.41 -41.87
C LYS A 10 -18.28 13.01 -40.60
N ILE A 11 -19.61 12.92 -40.70
CA ILE A 11 -20.42 12.15 -39.78
C ILE A 11 -19.92 10.71 -39.95
N LYS A 12 -19.05 10.27 -39.05
CA LYS A 12 -18.81 8.85 -38.82
C LYS A 12 -20.13 8.30 -38.31
N ILE A 13 -21.00 7.88 -39.23
CA ILE A 13 -22.05 6.92 -38.91
C ILE A 13 -21.30 5.69 -38.45
N VAL A 14 -21.20 5.51 -37.14
CA VAL A 14 -20.74 4.26 -36.55
C VAL A 14 -21.80 3.24 -36.91
N VAL A 15 -21.61 2.55 -38.04
CA VAL A 15 -22.42 1.39 -38.41
C VAL A 15 -22.25 0.38 -37.28
N ASP A 16 -23.35 0.15 -36.57
CA ASP A 16 -23.41 -0.72 -35.42
C ASP A 16 -23.04 -2.14 -35.86
N LYS A 17 -21.85 -2.62 -35.49
CA LYS A 17 -21.35 -3.97 -35.85
C LYS A 17 -22.31 -5.08 -35.44
N GLY A 18 -23.25 -4.79 -34.52
CA GLY A 18 -24.34 -5.69 -34.13
C GLY A 18 -25.32 -6.02 -35.25
N ASP A 19 -25.70 -5.04 -36.07
CA ASP A 19 -26.74 -5.23 -37.09
C ASP A 19 -26.23 -6.05 -38.30
N ASP A 20 -24.98 -5.85 -38.70
CA ASP A 20 -24.36 -6.64 -39.78
C ASP A 20 -24.22 -8.12 -39.40
N ARG A 21 -23.96 -8.40 -38.12
CA ARG A 21 -23.91 -9.77 -37.60
C ARG A 21 -25.28 -10.43 -37.63
N ILE A 22 -26.34 -9.73 -37.23
CA ILE A 22 -27.71 -10.27 -37.22
C ILE A 22 -28.14 -10.62 -38.65
N LYS A 23 -27.92 -9.71 -39.60
CA LYS A 23 -28.20 -9.95 -41.02
C LYS A 23 -27.44 -11.16 -41.57
N SER A 24 -26.16 -11.31 -41.20
CA SER A 24 -25.35 -12.46 -41.56
C SER A 24 -25.90 -13.77 -41.00
N ILE A 25 -26.31 -13.79 -39.71
CA ILE A 25 -26.92 -14.98 -39.10
C ILE A 25 -28.21 -15.36 -39.82
N ILE A 26 -29.10 -14.40 -40.09
CA ILE A 26 -30.37 -14.65 -40.78
C ILE A 26 -30.11 -15.20 -42.20
N ALA A 27 -29.17 -14.60 -42.94
CA ALA A 27 -28.81 -15.07 -44.27
C ALA A 27 -28.31 -16.52 -44.27
N TRP A 28 -27.48 -16.89 -43.28
CA TRP A 28 -27.01 -18.26 -43.11
C TRP A 28 -28.13 -19.23 -42.72
N LEU A 29 -29.04 -18.83 -41.81
CA LEU A 29 -30.21 -19.64 -41.46
C LEU A 29 -31.08 -19.94 -42.69
N SER A 30 -31.40 -18.91 -43.48
CA SER A 30 -32.16 -19.08 -44.72
C SER A 30 -31.43 -19.95 -45.74
N ARG A 31 -30.11 -19.87 -45.83
CA ARG A 31 -29.30 -20.69 -46.74
C ARG A 31 -29.28 -22.16 -46.34
N ILE A 32 -29.23 -22.45 -45.03
CA ILE A 32 -29.31 -23.81 -44.49
C ILE A 32 -30.70 -24.39 -44.80
N GLU A 33 -31.77 -23.64 -44.54
CA GLU A 33 -33.15 -24.10 -44.77
C GLU A 33 -33.46 -24.35 -46.25
N LYS A 34 -32.93 -23.51 -47.15
CA LYS A 34 -33.10 -23.68 -48.60
C LYS A 34 -32.22 -24.78 -49.21
N SER A 35 -31.21 -25.26 -48.49
CA SER A 35 -30.25 -26.21 -49.06
C SER A 35 -30.80 -27.63 -49.24
N GLY A 36 -31.87 -28.00 -48.53
CA GLY A 36 -32.44 -29.36 -48.55
C GLY A 36 -31.52 -30.45 -47.98
N CYS A 37 -30.29 -30.12 -47.58
CA CYS A 37 -29.34 -31.06 -46.96
C CYS A 37 -29.65 -31.26 -45.47
N THR A 38 -29.16 -32.36 -44.90
CA THR A 38 -29.17 -32.49 -43.43
C THR A 38 -28.23 -31.44 -42.81
N ILE A 39 -28.58 -30.96 -41.62
CA ILE A 39 -27.83 -29.88 -40.95
C ILE A 39 -26.37 -30.29 -40.72
N THR A 40 -26.14 -31.55 -40.34
CA THR A 40 -24.80 -32.11 -40.12
C THR A 40 -23.96 -32.14 -41.40
N GLU A 41 -24.55 -32.51 -42.54
CA GLU A 41 -23.88 -32.49 -43.84
C GLU A 41 -23.58 -31.06 -44.30
N PHE A 42 -24.52 -30.13 -44.07
CA PHE A 42 -24.32 -28.73 -44.44
C PHE A 42 -23.12 -28.12 -43.70
N PHE A 43 -23.01 -28.37 -42.39
CA PHE A 43 -21.89 -27.87 -41.58
C PHE A 43 -20.55 -28.54 -41.89
N LYS A 44 -20.56 -29.77 -42.44
CA LYS A 44 -19.34 -30.41 -42.96
C LYS A 44 -18.91 -29.84 -44.30
N LYS A 45 -19.87 -29.46 -45.15
CA LYS A 45 -19.62 -28.99 -46.52
C LYS A 45 -19.31 -27.50 -46.61
N TYR A 46 -19.86 -26.68 -45.71
CA TYR A 46 -19.72 -25.22 -45.74
C TYR A 46 -19.09 -24.69 -44.46
N ASN A 47 -18.23 -23.68 -44.60
CA ASN A 47 -17.62 -22.98 -43.48
C ASN A 47 -18.59 -21.96 -42.86
N VAL A 48 -19.42 -22.42 -41.93
CA VAL A 48 -20.44 -21.61 -41.25
C VAL A 48 -19.80 -20.83 -40.09
N PRO A 49 -20.11 -19.52 -39.91
CA PRO A 49 -19.49 -18.67 -38.88
C PRO A 49 -19.98 -18.93 -37.44
N PHE A 50 -20.78 -19.98 -37.23
CA PHE A 50 -21.30 -20.40 -35.93
C PHE A 50 -21.40 -21.92 -35.89
N SER A 51 -21.59 -22.50 -34.69
CA SER A 51 -21.69 -23.94 -34.49
C SER A 51 -23.09 -24.51 -34.74
N CYS A 52 -23.19 -25.83 -34.89
CA CYS A 52 -24.47 -26.52 -35.05
C CYS A 52 -25.40 -26.30 -33.84
N SER A 53 -24.86 -26.26 -32.61
CA SER A 53 -25.65 -25.90 -31.42
C SER A 53 -26.17 -24.47 -31.46
N GLN A 54 -25.35 -23.54 -31.96
CA GLN A 54 -25.75 -22.14 -32.14
C GLN A 54 -26.84 -21.99 -33.21
N TYR A 55 -26.85 -22.82 -34.24
CA TYR A 55 -27.94 -22.86 -35.23
C TYR A 55 -29.31 -23.08 -34.57
N TYR A 56 -29.45 -24.11 -33.74
CA TYR A 56 -30.72 -24.39 -33.07
C TYR A 56 -31.14 -23.27 -32.12
N LEU A 57 -30.18 -22.69 -31.40
CA LEU A 57 -30.42 -21.54 -30.52
C LEU A 57 -30.88 -20.31 -31.30
N TYR A 58 -30.22 -19.98 -32.40
CA TYR A 58 -30.59 -18.84 -33.25
C TYR A 58 -31.94 -19.06 -33.91
N LYS A 59 -32.21 -20.26 -34.41
CA LYS A 59 -33.51 -20.60 -34.99
C LYS A 59 -34.65 -20.48 -33.96
N SER A 60 -34.44 -20.99 -32.74
CA SER A 60 -35.42 -20.88 -31.65
C SER A 60 -35.68 -19.41 -31.29
N ARG A 61 -34.61 -18.62 -31.10
CA ARG A 61 -34.72 -17.21 -30.71
C ARG A 61 -35.31 -16.33 -31.81
N LEU A 62 -35.00 -16.62 -33.08
CA LEU A 62 -35.58 -15.92 -34.22
C LEU A 62 -37.08 -16.20 -34.32
N LYS A 63 -37.52 -17.44 -34.02
CA LYS A 63 -38.94 -17.80 -34.01
C LYS A 63 -39.71 -17.15 -32.85
N GLU A 64 -39.09 -17.06 -31.68
CA GLU A 64 -39.75 -16.58 -30.46
C GLU A 64 -39.74 -15.04 -30.33
N PHE A 65 -38.64 -14.39 -30.71
CA PHE A 65 -38.42 -12.95 -30.46
C PHE A 65 -38.07 -12.16 -31.74
N GLY A 66 -38.15 -12.78 -32.93
CA GLY A 66 -37.76 -12.14 -34.18
C GLY A 66 -36.27 -11.75 -34.22
N GLU A 67 -35.92 -10.77 -35.05
CA GLU A 67 -34.54 -10.30 -35.19
C GLU A 67 -33.96 -9.75 -33.87
N SER A 68 -34.83 -9.19 -33.02
CA SER A 68 -34.45 -8.67 -31.71
C SER A 68 -33.87 -9.74 -30.77
N GLY A 69 -34.27 -11.01 -30.94
CA GLY A 69 -33.76 -12.15 -30.17
C GLY A 69 -32.31 -12.54 -30.52
N LEU A 70 -31.82 -12.13 -31.68
CA LEU A 70 -30.45 -12.37 -32.15
C LEU A 70 -29.47 -11.27 -31.73
N ARG A 71 -29.98 -10.17 -31.17
CA ARG A 71 -29.16 -9.05 -30.72
C ARG A 71 -28.26 -9.48 -29.55
N ASP A 72 -26.99 -9.09 -29.62
CA ASP A 72 -26.02 -9.43 -28.57
C ASP A 72 -26.29 -8.58 -27.32
N LYS A 73 -26.93 -9.18 -26.31
CA LYS A 73 -27.25 -8.52 -25.04
C LYS A 73 -26.05 -8.41 -24.10
N ARG A 74 -24.85 -8.86 -24.48
CA ARG A 74 -23.66 -8.75 -23.62
C ARG A 74 -23.28 -7.29 -23.33
N SER A 75 -23.64 -6.36 -24.21
CA SER A 75 -23.46 -4.92 -24.02
C SER A 75 -24.47 -4.30 -23.03
N GLU A 76 -25.62 -4.94 -22.78
CA GLU A 76 -26.69 -4.40 -21.93
C GLU A 76 -26.40 -4.55 -20.42
N GLY A 77 -25.30 -5.19 -20.02
CA GLY A 77 -24.72 -5.04 -18.68
C GLY A 77 -25.63 -5.43 -17.48
N GLY A 78 -26.66 -6.26 -17.69
CA GLY A 78 -27.75 -6.46 -16.72
C GLY A 78 -27.49 -7.33 -15.48
N ASN A 79 -26.27 -7.82 -15.26
CA ASN A 79 -25.92 -8.64 -14.07
C ASN A 79 -24.97 -7.93 -13.09
N ARG A 80 -25.00 -6.59 -13.04
CA ARG A 80 -24.22 -5.84 -12.04
C ARG A 80 -25.02 -5.75 -10.75
N LYS A 81 -24.48 -6.33 -9.68
CA LYS A 81 -25.00 -6.19 -8.31
C LYS A 81 -24.89 -4.76 -7.76
N LEU A 82 -24.22 -3.86 -8.47
CA LEU A 82 -23.87 -2.52 -8.02
C LEU A 82 -24.63 -1.47 -8.83
N THR A 83 -25.21 -0.51 -8.12
CA THR A 83 -25.83 0.69 -8.69
C THR A 83 -24.77 1.76 -8.93
N THR A 84 -25.04 2.70 -9.85
CA THR A 84 -24.15 3.84 -10.13
C THR A 84 -23.82 4.63 -8.85
N GLU A 85 -24.81 4.81 -7.97
CA GLU A 85 -24.64 5.49 -6.68
C GLU A 85 -23.67 4.74 -5.75
N SER A 86 -23.80 3.41 -5.65
CA SER A 86 -22.88 2.60 -4.84
C SER A 86 -21.45 2.63 -5.38
N GLU A 87 -21.29 2.73 -6.69
CA GLU A 87 -19.98 2.87 -7.34
C GLU A 87 -19.36 4.26 -7.06
N ALA A 88 -20.16 5.33 -7.15
CA ALA A 88 -19.73 6.69 -6.84
C ALA A 88 -19.34 6.87 -5.37
N PHE A 89 -20.08 6.24 -4.44
CA PHE A 89 -19.72 6.22 -3.03
C PHE A 89 -18.35 5.59 -2.79
N VAL A 90 -18.08 4.43 -3.39
CA VAL A 90 -16.79 3.75 -3.25
C VAL A 90 -15.66 4.59 -3.85
N ALA A 91 -15.89 5.23 -5.00
CA ALA A 91 -14.91 6.16 -5.59
C ALA A 91 -14.56 7.29 -4.61
N GLY A 92 -15.56 7.98 -4.05
CA GLY A 92 -15.33 9.07 -3.09
C GLY A 92 -14.60 8.62 -1.81
N CYS A 93 -14.87 7.41 -1.32
CA CYS A 93 -14.11 6.84 -0.21
C CYS A 93 -12.64 6.63 -0.56
N VAL A 94 -12.36 6.06 -1.73
CA VAL A 94 -10.99 5.74 -2.18
C VAL A 94 -10.19 7.01 -2.47
N ASP A 95 -10.84 8.06 -2.97
CA ASP A 95 -10.24 9.38 -3.19
C ASP A 95 -9.90 10.08 -1.87
N SER A 96 -10.76 9.92 -0.85
CA SER A 96 -10.54 10.52 0.47
C SER A 96 -9.46 9.80 1.29
N ASN A 97 -9.32 8.48 1.12
CA ASN A 97 -8.30 7.68 1.79
C ASN A 97 -7.90 6.49 0.92
N SER A 98 -6.66 6.51 0.42
CA SER A 98 -6.15 5.51 -0.52
C SER A 98 -5.93 4.12 0.10
N ASP A 99 -5.78 4.05 1.42
CA ASP A 99 -5.40 2.86 2.19
C ASP A 99 -6.58 2.16 2.86
N ILE A 100 -7.81 2.49 2.45
CA ILE A 100 -9.02 1.84 2.95
C ILE A 100 -8.94 0.32 2.73
N SER A 101 -9.30 -0.43 3.78
CA SER A 101 -9.31 -1.88 3.74
C SER A 101 -10.47 -2.41 2.88
N LEU A 102 -10.23 -3.52 2.17
CA LEU A 102 -11.25 -4.18 1.36
C LEU A 102 -12.45 -4.63 2.20
N GLN A 103 -12.18 -5.08 3.43
CA GLN A 103 -13.21 -5.50 4.38
C GLN A 103 -14.12 -4.34 4.78
N TRP A 104 -13.54 -3.17 5.01
CA TRP A 104 -14.31 -1.97 5.32
C TRP A 104 -15.24 -1.58 4.17
N ILE A 105 -14.76 -1.63 2.92
CA ILE A 105 -15.59 -1.32 1.73
C ILE A 105 -16.73 -2.33 1.61
N GLN A 106 -16.47 -3.60 1.86
CA GLN A 106 -17.49 -4.65 1.84
C GLN A 106 -18.58 -4.41 2.89
N GLU A 107 -18.18 -4.06 4.11
CA GLU A 107 -19.12 -3.72 5.18
C GLU A 107 -19.91 -2.44 4.89
N ALA A 108 -19.26 -1.42 4.32
CA ALA A 108 -19.90 -0.16 3.97
C ALA A 108 -20.95 -0.36 2.86
N LEU A 109 -20.64 -1.15 1.83
CA LEU A 109 -21.58 -1.48 0.76
C LEU A 109 -22.77 -2.31 1.26
N SER A 110 -22.53 -3.25 2.17
CA SER A 110 -23.58 -4.03 2.81
C SER A 110 -24.51 -3.15 3.65
N LYS A 111 -23.94 -2.27 4.49
CA LYS A 111 -24.72 -1.41 5.40
C LYS A 111 -25.50 -0.31 4.69
N ARG A 112 -24.91 0.36 3.68
CA ARG A 112 -25.55 1.51 3.01
C ARG A 112 -26.44 1.13 1.84
N PHE A 113 -26.07 0.10 1.09
CA PHE A 113 -26.73 -0.22 -0.18
C PHE A 113 -27.35 -1.62 -0.19
N SER A 114 -27.25 -2.38 0.91
CA SER A 114 -27.69 -3.78 0.97
C SER A 114 -27.04 -4.67 -0.11
N VAL A 115 -25.83 -4.29 -0.57
CA VAL A 115 -25.10 -5.01 -1.62
C VAL A 115 -24.02 -5.87 -1.00
N THR A 116 -24.18 -7.19 -1.14
CA THR A 116 -23.16 -8.17 -0.72
C THR A 116 -22.22 -8.50 -1.88
N LEU A 117 -20.97 -8.05 -1.76
CA LEU A 117 -19.87 -8.42 -2.66
C LEU A 117 -18.93 -9.41 -1.99
N SER A 118 -18.35 -10.32 -2.77
CA SER A 118 -17.18 -11.09 -2.34
C SER A 118 -15.94 -10.19 -2.29
N PRO A 119 -14.89 -10.58 -1.55
CA PRO A 119 -13.61 -9.84 -1.56
C PRO A 119 -13.06 -9.62 -2.97
N SER A 120 -13.17 -10.65 -3.82
CA SER A 120 -12.79 -10.59 -5.23
C SER A 120 -13.68 -9.67 -6.07
N GLY A 121 -14.95 -9.49 -5.69
CA GLY A 121 -15.88 -8.53 -6.28
C GLY A 121 -15.49 -7.09 -5.95
N VAL A 122 -15.12 -6.83 -4.69
CA VAL A 122 -14.62 -5.51 -4.24
C VAL A 122 -13.33 -5.15 -4.95
N THR A 123 -12.38 -6.09 -5.10
CA THR A 123 -11.15 -5.84 -5.86
C THR A 123 -11.43 -5.46 -7.32
N ARG A 124 -12.33 -6.19 -7.99
CA ARG A 124 -12.71 -5.87 -9.38
C ARG A 124 -13.40 -4.51 -9.49
N LEU A 125 -14.24 -4.17 -8.52
CA LEU A 125 -14.86 -2.84 -8.44
C LEU A 125 -13.78 -1.75 -8.36
N LEU A 126 -12.82 -1.90 -7.45
CA LEU A 126 -11.75 -0.93 -7.27
C LEU A 126 -10.87 -0.78 -8.51
N GLN A 127 -10.50 -1.88 -9.17
CA GLN A 127 -9.75 -1.86 -10.43
C GLN A 127 -10.52 -1.15 -11.55
N ARG A 128 -11.83 -1.33 -11.60
CA ARG A 128 -12.67 -0.68 -12.61
C ARG A 128 -12.84 0.81 -12.36
N LEU A 129 -12.95 1.23 -11.09
CA LEU A 129 -13.05 2.65 -10.71
C LEU A 129 -11.70 3.36 -10.81
N ASN A 130 -10.59 2.63 -10.62
CA ASN A 130 -9.24 3.17 -10.62
C ASN A 130 -8.35 2.37 -11.58
N PRO A 131 -8.55 2.51 -12.89
CA PRO A 131 -7.78 1.75 -13.90
C PRO A 131 -6.28 2.07 -13.86
N ASP A 132 -5.91 3.27 -13.41
CA ASP A 132 -4.52 3.73 -13.30
C ASP A 132 -3.81 3.19 -12.04
N ARG A 133 -4.56 2.64 -11.06
CA ARG A 133 -3.93 1.95 -9.93
C ARG A 133 -3.34 0.64 -10.43
N GLN A 134 -2.02 0.50 -10.30
CA GLN A 134 -1.31 -0.73 -10.65
C GLN A 134 -2.06 -1.95 -10.11
N ASN A 135 -2.32 -2.91 -11.01
CA ASN A 135 -2.97 -4.15 -10.65
C ASN A 135 -2.23 -4.81 -9.47
N ARG A 136 -2.89 -4.98 -8.33
CA ARG A 136 -2.45 -5.96 -7.33
C ARG A 136 -2.52 -7.31 -8.02
N ALA A 137 -1.38 -7.83 -8.46
CA ALA A 137 -1.30 -9.11 -9.13
C ALA A 137 -2.01 -10.16 -8.27
N ARG A 138 -3.04 -10.82 -8.84
CA ARG A 138 -3.66 -11.97 -8.19
C ARG A 138 -2.61 -13.08 -8.12
N GLY A 139 -2.18 -13.37 -6.91
CA GLY A 139 -1.18 -14.37 -6.58
C GLY A 139 -0.81 -14.23 -5.12
N ARG A 140 -0.13 -15.25 -4.56
CA ARG A 140 0.57 -15.16 -3.27
C ARG A 140 1.24 -13.78 -3.19
N ARG A 141 1.06 -13.09 -2.06
CA ARG A 141 1.66 -11.77 -1.77
C ARG A 141 3.02 -11.74 -2.47
N ARG A 142 3.16 -10.96 -3.56
CA ARG A 142 4.48 -10.54 -3.98
C ARG A 142 4.92 -9.71 -2.80
N GLU A 143 5.71 -10.32 -1.92
CA GLU A 143 6.65 -9.56 -1.13
C GLU A 143 7.24 -8.60 -2.13
N TYR A 144 6.90 -7.33 -1.96
CA TYR A 144 7.65 -6.32 -2.66
C TYR A 144 9.06 -6.61 -2.19
N GLU A 145 9.88 -7.16 -3.08
CA GLU A 145 11.27 -6.78 -3.20
C GLU A 145 11.23 -5.26 -3.38
N HIS A 146 10.88 -4.53 -2.32
CA HIS A 146 11.75 -3.45 -1.99
C HIS A 146 13.11 -4.13 -1.91
N GLU A 147 14.04 -3.69 -2.75
CA GLU A 147 15.44 -3.65 -2.39
C GLU A 147 15.58 -2.79 -1.11
N VAL A 148 14.87 -3.13 -0.03
CA VAL A 148 15.47 -3.02 1.27
C VAL A 148 16.32 -4.26 1.27
N GLU A 149 17.62 -4.12 1.02
CA GLU A 149 18.59 -5.10 1.51
C GLU A 149 18.04 -5.63 2.84
N PRO A 150 17.94 -6.95 3.05
CA PRO A 150 17.46 -7.46 4.32
C PRO A 150 18.31 -6.75 5.36
N LYS A 151 17.70 -5.78 6.07
CA LYS A 151 18.39 -5.01 7.09
C LYS A 151 18.67 -6.06 8.12
N HIS A 152 19.85 -6.63 8.02
CA HIS A 152 20.36 -7.60 8.95
C HIS A 152 20.51 -6.82 10.24
N ASN A 153 19.45 -6.82 11.03
CA ASN A 153 19.49 -6.33 12.38
C ASN A 153 20.24 -7.43 13.14
N SER A 154 21.56 -7.32 13.13
CA SER A 154 22.47 -8.15 13.91
C SER A 154 22.09 -8.18 15.40
N CYS A 155 21.23 -7.25 15.85
CA CYS A 155 20.73 -7.11 17.20
C CYS A 155 19.21 -7.39 17.36
N GLY A 156 18.50 -7.95 16.37
CA GLY A 156 17.03 -8.09 16.40
C GLY A 156 16.49 -8.90 17.60
N GLY A 157 17.30 -9.78 18.18
CA GLY A 157 16.94 -10.51 19.40
C GLY A 157 17.00 -9.66 20.69
N PHE A 158 17.77 -8.57 20.71
CA PHE A 158 17.91 -7.73 21.90
C PHE A 158 16.68 -6.88 22.18
N GLU A 159 15.85 -6.59 21.18
CA GLU A 159 14.61 -5.82 21.36
C GLU A 159 13.66 -6.51 22.33
N LEU A 160 13.56 -7.85 22.25
CA LEU A 160 12.81 -8.67 23.20
C LEU A 160 13.41 -8.62 24.61
N ILE A 161 14.75 -8.70 24.71
CA ILE A 161 15.46 -8.62 26.00
C ILE A 161 15.25 -7.24 26.63
N VAL A 162 15.34 -6.17 25.84
CA VAL A 162 15.10 -4.79 26.28
C VAL A 162 13.64 -4.63 26.72
N ALA A 163 12.68 -5.10 25.94
CA ALA A 163 11.26 -5.04 26.29
C ALA A 163 10.95 -5.81 27.59
N LEU A 164 11.54 -7.00 27.76
CA LEU A 164 11.45 -7.80 28.98
C LEU A 164 12.08 -7.07 30.17
N ALA A 165 13.27 -6.47 30.02
CA ALA A 165 13.92 -5.71 31.07
C ALA A 165 13.08 -4.50 31.51
N TYR A 166 12.44 -3.80 30.57
CA TYR A 166 11.49 -2.73 30.89
C TYR A 166 10.23 -3.25 31.59
N HIS A 167 9.65 -4.36 31.11
CA HIS A 167 8.47 -4.97 31.74
C HIS A 167 8.74 -5.42 33.18
N LEU A 168 9.94 -5.97 33.42
CA LEU A 168 10.39 -6.39 34.76
C LEU A 168 10.91 -5.22 35.61
N GLY A 169 10.90 -3.99 35.09
CA GLY A 169 11.29 -2.79 35.83
C GLY A 169 12.79 -2.70 36.16
N TRP A 170 13.64 -3.41 35.42
CA TRP A 170 15.09 -3.43 35.65
C TRP A 170 15.72 -2.03 35.63
N PRO A 171 15.37 -1.13 34.68
CA PRO A 171 15.92 0.22 34.68
C PRO A 171 15.65 0.98 35.99
N GLN A 172 14.44 0.85 36.53
CA GLN A 172 14.04 1.49 37.79
C GLN A 172 14.81 0.89 38.97
N MET A 173 14.91 -0.45 39.04
CA MET A 173 15.67 -1.13 40.09
C MET A 173 17.16 -0.75 40.06
N THR A 174 17.77 -0.70 38.87
CA THR A 174 19.16 -0.27 38.70
C THR A 174 19.35 1.19 39.08
N ALA A 175 18.46 2.09 38.66
CA ALA A 175 18.51 3.50 39.02
C ALA A 175 18.43 3.70 40.54
N ASP A 176 17.55 2.94 41.22
CA ASP A 176 17.43 2.99 42.68
C ASP A 176 18.65 2.43 43.39
N ALA A 177 19.25 1.35 42.89
CA ALA A 177 20.50 0.81 43.41
C ALA A 177 21.64 1.84 43.30
N ILE A 178 21.81 2.46 42.13
CA ILE A 178 22.79 3.52 41.91
C ILE A 178 22.53 4.69 42.88
N LYS A 179 21.27 5.14 42.99
CA LYS A 179 20.89 6.23 43.90
C LYS A 179 21.22 5.91 45.36
N LYS A 180 20.98 4.68 45.81
CA LYS A 180 21.34 4.21 47.16
C LYS A 180 22.86 4.19 47.34
N SER A 181 23.61 3.66 46.38
CA SER A 181 25.07 3.63 46.41
C SER A 181 25.68 5.03 46.45
N VAL A 182 25.19 5.96 45.62
CA VAL A 182 25.61 7.36 45.64
C VAL A 182 25.31 8.01 46.99
N LYS A 183 24.12 7.78 47.55
CA LYS A 183 23.78 8.29 48.90
C LYS A 183 24.71 7.74 49.98
N SER A 184 25.07 6.46 49.89
CA SER A 184 26.03 5.83 50.81
C SER A 184 27.42 6.45 50.69
N LEU A 185 27.92 6.58 49.47
CA LEU A 185 29.22 7.22 49.18
C LEU A 185 29.28 8.66 49.71
N LYS A 186 28.22 9.45 49.51
CA LYS A 186 28.14 10.83 50.03
C LYS A 186 28.28 10.93 51.55
N ARG A 187 27.94 9.85 52.30
CA ARG A 187 28.09 9.81 53.76
C ARG A 187 29.52 9.49 54.19
N THR A 188 30.35 8.92 53.32
CA THR A 188 31.73 8.57 53.65
C THR A 188 32.59 9.82 53.86
N LYS A 189 33.62 9.72 54.70
CA LYS A 189 34.57 10.82 54.95
C LYS A 189 35.37 11.13 53.68
N ALA A 190 35.80 10.12 52.94
CA ALA A 190 36.58 10.28 51.70
C ALA A 190 35.85 11.14 50.66
N PHE A 191 34.54 10.91 50.45
CA PHE A 191 33.74 11.73 49.54
C PHE A 191 33.65 13.20 49.98
N ARG A 192 33.43 13.43 51.29
CA ARG A 192 33.35 14.80 51.85
C ARG A 192 34.69 15.54 51.80
N TYR A 193 35.81 14.85 51.98
CA TYR A 193 37.15 15.42 51.79
C TYR A 193 37.43 15.78 50.32
N ALA A 194 36.98 14.96 49.37
CA ALA A 194 37.12 15.25 47.95
C ALA A 194 36.30 16.48 47.50
N GLU A 195 35.15 16.74 48.10
CA GLU A 195 34.30 17.91 47.78
C GLU A 195 34.97 19.27 48.10
N GLY A 196 35.94 19.29 49.02
CA GLY A 196 36.77 20.46 49.32
C GLY A 196 38.02 20.60 48.43
N SER A 197 38.40 19.55 47.70
CA SER A 197 39.61 19.53 46.85
C SER A 197 39.36 19.94 45.39
N PHE A 198 38.11 20.18 45.00
CA PHE A 198 37.76 20.65 43.66
C PHE A 198 37.98 22.17 43.52
N ASP A 199 38.64 22.60 42.45
CA ASP A 199 38.75 24.02 42.07
C ASP A 199 37.37 24.55 41.66
N LYS A 200 36.65 25.10 42.64
CA LYS A 200 35.33 25.72 42.47
C LYS A 200 35.42 27.07 41.78
N GLU A 201 36.55 27.77 41.90
CA GLU A 201 36.76 29.10 41.32
C GLU A 201 36.87 29.04 39.79
N GLY A 202 37.34 27.91 39.26
CA GLY A 202 37.47 27.70 37.83
C GLY A 202 36.19 27.37 37.07
N ARG A 203 35.04 27.21 37.74
CA ARG A 203 33.83 26.62 37.14
C ARG A 203 32.55 27.42 37.38
N ASP A 204 31.65 27.37 36.42
CA ASP A 204 30.32 27.96 36.54
C ASP A 204 29.36 27.07 37.36
N LYS A 205 28.15 27.58 37.63
CA LYS A 205 27.08 26.85 38.33
C LYS A 205 26.64 25.54 37.65
N PHE A 206 27.02 25.32 36.39
CA PHE A 206 26.76 24.11 35.62
C PHE A 206 27.99 23.19 35.51
N GLY A 207 29.09 23.52 36.20
CA GLY A 207 30.33 22.73 36.24
C GLY A 207 31.25 22.92 35.03
N ARG A 208 30.98 23.88 34.15
CA ARG A 208 31.80 24.22 32.97
C ARG A 208 32.95 25.14 33.37
N PHE A 209 34.09 25.01 32.72
CA PHE A 209 35.22 25.93 32.95
C PHE A 209 34.88 27.35 32.50
N THR A 210 35.17 28.35 33.34
CA THR A 210 34.87 29.76 33.06
C THR A 210 35.89 30.37 32.10
N ALA A 211 35.53 31.50 31.50
CA ALA A 211 36.48 32.29 30.70
C ALA A 211 37.70 32.70 31.54
N GLN A 212 37.48 33.09 32.80
CA GLN A 212 38.55 33.46 33.74
C GLN A 212 39.51 32.28 34.02
N TYR A 213 38.98 31.06 34.20
CA TYR A 213 39.79 29.86 34.34
C TYR A 213 40.72 29.63 33.14
N ASN A 214 40.17 29.73 31.92
CA ASN A 214 40.94 29.55 30.69
C ASN A 214 41.99 30.65 30.44
N GLN A 215 41.89 31.77 31.15
CA GLN A 215 42.84 32.87 31.07
C GLN A 215 43.99 32.77 32.09
N ARG A 216 43.91 31.86 33.07
CA ARG A 216 44.97 31.65 34.05
C ARG A 216 46.26 31.18 33.39
N GLU A 217 47.38 31.65 33.91
CA GLU A 217 48.70 31.48 33.31
C GLU A 217 49.15 30.00 33.30
N ASP A 218 48.89 29.27 34.39
CA ASP A 218 49.13 27.84 34.55
C ASP A 218 48.31 26.98 33.56
N VAL A 219 47.03 27.32 33.37
CA VAL A 219 46.14 26.65 32.40
C VAL A 219 46.60 26.90 30.97
N ARG A 220 47.04 28.12 30.65
CA ARG A 220 47.54 28.48 29.31
C ARG A 220 48.87 27.79 28.99
N LYS A 221 49.80 27.74 29.94
CA LYS A 221 51.10 27.07 29.80
C LYS A 221 50.92 25.57 29.51
N SER A 222 50.01 24.93 30.24
CA SER A 222 49.75 23.50 30.06
C SER A 222 48.76 23.17 28.94
N ARG A 223 48.07 24.14 28.33
CA ARG A 223 46.95 23.89 27.38
C ARG A 223 47.31 22.99 26.22
N PHE A 224 48.51 23.13 25.67
CA PHE A 224 48.98 22.37 24.50
C PHE A 224 49.96 21.26 24.84
N GLU A 225 50.21 21.01 26.13
CA GLU A 225 51.01 19.88 26.55
C GLU A 225 50.30 18.55 26.23
N SER A 226 51.12 17.52 26.02
CA SER A 226 50.65 16.17 25.78
C SER A 226 49.84 15.64 26.96
N ILE A 227 48.94 14.69 26.68
CA ILE A 227 48.07 14.09 27.71
C ILE A 227 48.90 13.42 28.81
N THR A 228 50.06 12.86 28.47
CA THR A 228 50.99 12.25 29.42
C THR A 228 51.54 13.28 30.39
N GLU A 229 51.95 14.45 29.91
CA GLU A 229 52.52 15.50 30.77
C GLU A 229 51.48 16.12 31.70
N LYS A 230 50.28 16.41 31.17
CA LYS A 230 49.14 16.90 31.98
C LYS A 230 48.70 15.95 33.09
N ARG A 231 48.97 14.64 32.94
CA ARG A 231 48.58 13.61 33.90
C ARG A 231 49.73 13.16 34.80
N ARG A 232 50.91 13.76 34.68
CA ARG A 232 52.13 13.38 35.41
C ARG A 232 51.95 13.44 36.93
N GLN A 233 51.17 14.39 37.42
CA GLN A 233 50.86 14.55 38.85
C GLN A 233 49.57 13.84 39.29
N LYS A 234 48.89 13.12 38.38
CA LYS A 234 47.63 12.44 38.71
C LYS A 234 47.92 11.19 39.54
N ASN A 235 47.37 11.11 40.74
CA ASN A 235 47.48 9.92 41.58
C ASN A 235 46.60 8.79 41.02
N TRP A 236 47.18 7.93 40.18
CA TRP A 236 46.47 6.79 39.58
C TRP A 236 46.00 5.75 40.61
N LYS A 237 46.65 5.67 41.77
CA LYS A 237 46.29 4.72 42.83
C LYS A 237 44.97 5.07 43.53
N SER A 238 44.46 6.29 43.37
CA SER A 238 43.14 6.67 43.91
C SER A 238 41.97 6.37 42.97
N MET A 239 42.23 5.75 41.81
CA MET A 239 41.19 5.38 40.83
C MET A 239 40.83 3.89 40.86
N ASN A 240 41.55 3.07 41.65
CA ASN A 240 41.27 1.66 41.92
C ASN A 240 40.74 1.50 43.35
#